data_AF-A0A6A8Q3R7-F1
#
_entry.id   AF-A0A6A8Q3R7-F1
#
_cell.length_a   1.000
_cell.length_b   1.000
_cell.length_c   1.000
_cell.angle_alpha   90.00
_cell.angle_beta   90.00
_cell.angle_gamma   90.00
#
_symmetry.space_group_name_H-M   'P 1'
#
loop_
_entity.id
_entity.type
_entity.pdbx_description
1 polymer ?
#
loop_
_entity_poly.entity_id
_entity_poly.type
_entity_poly.pdbx_seq_one_letter_code
_entity_poly.pdbx_strand_id
1 'polypeptide(L)'
;MQFKILDLFCGAGGFSCGIDSVNGFSTAIGVDFDSNVLKTYKKNIKGCITICGDLTNKELKNEIVDKAKKMGVNMIIGGPPCQGFSSKGKNLGLDDPRNFLFKEYVKLVELILPEVFVIENVKNLLTAVDGYFLKQILESFHKLGYILNYGVLNAANFGVPEHRERAIIIGSRSKSIKLPQPRNTNVTVRDAISDLAYLESGEGEDESEYITNPQSDYQKLMRKNSSKLYNHKATSHSRVAIDKLKMIPVEGDKSSLPKELWGKQQFTTTWSRLVWDEQSPTIDTRFDTPSNGRNSHPYLNRAITPREAARIQSFPDTYIFYGKKTSVCKQIGNAVPPLLAKAIGEQIINAYQEKKEVSETYKLYLNDSVSFVKELINEKVKVDSIITDPPYNISKDNNFSTLAHPRKGIDFGHWDNNFNVCGWIKDYVKLLKPNGSIIIFCSYLYISFIIEKLKNNNIDVKDILIWKKTNPMPRNTNRRYVQDMEFAVWGVNKTAKWVFNKPTDKPYLRSIFETSLVSGKEKTGHPTQKSLALMEDIIKIHTNSGDIILDPFMGSGSTGVAALKNNRKFIGVEVNPEYFEIAVSRIKEK
;
A
#
# COMPACT_ATOMS: atom_id res chain seq x y z
N MET A 1 -2.52 -0.22 -14.75
CA MET A 1 -3.46 0.91 -14.54
C MET A 1 -2.67 2.22 -14.53
N GLN A 2 -3.20 3.30 -15.12
CA GLN A 2 -2.59 4.64 -15.04
C GLN A 2 -3.44 5.53 -14.12
N PHE A 3 -2.80 6.23 -13.19
CA PHE A 3 -3.44 7.14 -12.26
C PHE A 3 -3.26 8.60 -12.71
N LYS A 4 -4.39 9.29 -12.90
CA LYS A 4 -4.45 10.73 -13.12
C LYS A 4 -4.92 11.40 -11.84
N ILE A 5 -4.07 12.26 -11.29
CA ILE A 5 -4.21 12.76 -9.93
C ILE A 5 -4.78 14.18 -9.92
N LEU A 6 -5.71 14.41 -8.99
CA LEU A 6 -6.09 15.73 -8.48
C LEU A 6 -5.43 15.92 -7.10
N ASP A 7 -4.50 16.86 -6.99
CA ASP A 7 -3.81 17.23 -5.76
C ASP A 7 -4.52 18.43 -5.11
N LEU A 8 -5.21 18.18 -4.00
CA LEU A 8 -5.93 19.17 -3.21
C LEU A 8 -5.04 19.68 -2.08
N PHE A 9 -5.08 21.00 -1.82
CA PHE A 9 -4.17 21.64 -0.85
C PHE A 9 -2.70 21.40 -1.23
N CYS A 10 -2.42 21.50 -2.54
CA CYS A 10 -1.20 21.00 -3.15
C CYS A 10 0.08 21.71 -2.66
N GLY A 11 -0.05 22.93 -2.13
CA GLY A 11 1.06 23.70 -1.60
C GLY A 11 2.15 23.89 -2.64
N ALA A 12 3.41 23.65 -2.22
CA ALA A 12 4.54 23.69 -3.13
C ALA A 12 4.57 22.51 -4.10
N GLY A 13 3.89 21.39 -3.80
CA GLY A 13 3.84 20.19 -4.63
C GLY A 13 4.77 19.05 -4.20
N GLY A 14 5.14 18.95 -2.91
CA GLY A 14 5.97 17.86 -2.40
C GLY A 14 5.34 16.47 -2.57
N PHE A 15 4.02 16.37 -2.35
CA PHE A 15 3.28 15.12 -2.55
C PHE A 15 3.29 14.72 -4.04
N SER A 16 2.89 15.61 -4.93
CA SER A 16 2.96 15.39 -6.38
C SER A 16 4.37 15.08 -6.89
N CYS A 17 5.39 15.79 -6.40
CA CYS A 17 6.79 15.54 -6.78
C CYS A 17 7.21 14.10 -6.48
N GLY A 18 6.82 13.58 -5.33
CA GLY A 18 7.13 12.20 -4.94
C GLY A 18 6.35 11.17 -5.73
N ILE A 19 5.04 11.35 -5.85
CA ILE A 19 4.18 10.35 -6.48
C ILE A 19 4.38 10.30 -8.00
N ASP A 20 4.59 11.44 -8.68
CA ASP A 20 4.85 11.50 -10.12
C ASP A 20 6.23 10.91 -10.49
N SER A 21 7.12 10.70 -9.51
CA SER A 21 8.38 9.97 -9.73
C SER A 21 8.19 8.46 -9.91
N VAL A 22 6.99 7.95 -9.62
CA VAL A 22 6.62 6.54 -9.78
C VAL A 22 5.91 6.34 -11.11
N ASN A 23 6.39 5.36 -11.90
CA ASN A 23 5.74 5.01 -13.15
C ASN A 23 4.28 4.58 -12.91
N GLY A 24 3.36 5.09 -13.72
CA GLY A 24 1.93 4.84 -13.57
C GLY A 24 1.14 5.98 -12.93
N PHE A 25 1.80 7.06 -12.49
CA PHE A 25 1.15 8.26 -11.97
C PHE A 25 1.42 9.48 -12.85
N SER A 26 0.45 10.40 -12.87
CA SER A 26 0.60 11.70 -13.51
C SER A 26 -0.35 12.69 -12.84
N THR A 27 0.19 13.77 -12.27
CA THR A 27 -0.65 14.82 -11.70
C THR A 27 -1.27 15.70 -12.77
N ALA A 28 -2.61 15.71 -12.83
CA ALA A 28 -3.38 16.43 -13.83
C ALA A 28 -3.79 17.82 -13.34
N ILE A 29 -4.18 17.93 -12.07
CA ILE A 29 -4.71 19.17 -11.50
C ILE A 29 -4.11 19.39 -10.11
N GLY A 30 -3.60 20.60 -9.85
CA GLY A 30 -3.20 21.05 -8.52
C GLY A 30 -4.09 22.21 -8.05
N VAL A 31 -4.61 22.14 -6.82
CA VAL A 31 -5.49 23.16 -6.24
C VAL A 31 -4.91 23.70 -4.95
N ASP A 32 -4.77 25.02 -4.87
CA ASP A 32 -4.42 25.73 -3.64
C ASP A 32 -5.06 27.13 -3.64
N PHE A 33 -5.23 27.74 -2.48
CA PHE A 33 -5.77 29.09 -2.37
C PHE A 33 -4.67 30.16 -2.49
N ASP A 34 -3.40 29.81 -2.22
CA ASP A 34 -2.27 30.74 -2.32
C ASP A 34 -1.68 30.73 -3.75
N SER A 35 -1.99 31.79 -4.51
CA SER A 35 -1.45 31.99 -5.85
C SER A 35 0.09 31.98 -5.93
N ASN A 36 0.80 32.28 -4.83
CA ASN A 36 2.26 32.26 -4.82
C ASN A 36 2.83 30.84 -4.76
N VAL A 37 2.21 29.93 -3.99
CA VAL A 37 2.68 28.53 -3.97
C VAL A 37 2.38 27.84 -5.29
N LEU A 38 1.27 28.20 -5.94
CA LEU A 38 0.93 27.69 -7.27
C LEU A 38 1.93 28.10 -8.36
N LYS A 39 2.67 29.21 -8.19
CA LYS A 39 3.79 29.56 -9.09
C LYS A 39 4.90 28.54 -9.01
N THR A 40 5.28 28.13 -7.79
CA THR A 40 6.24 27.04 -7.56
C THR A 40 5.71 25.73 -8.11
N TYR A 41 4.47 25.38 -7.76
CA TYR A 41 3.83 24.15 -8.20
C TYR A 41 3.86 24.01 -9.73
N LYS A 42 3.36 25.02 -10.45
CA LYS A 42 3.27 25.04 -11.92
C LYS A 42 4.63 24.96 -12.63
N LYS A 43 5.68 25.49 -12.01
CA LYS A 43 7.04 25.48 -12.59
C LYS A 43 7.72 24.12 -12.45
N ASN A 44 7.40 23.37 -11.40
CA ASN A 44 8.04 22.09 -11.11
C ASN A 44 7.23 20.87 -11.57
N ILE A 45 5.89 20.90 -11.43
CA ILE A 45 5.00 19.81 -11.83
C ILE A 45 4.59 20.02 -13.29
N LYS A 46 5.13 19.19 -14.20
CA LYS A 46 4.93 19.33 -15.65
C LYS A 46 3.58 18.76 -16.08
N GLY A 47 2.92 19.42 -17.03
CA GLY A 47 1.68 18.91 -17.64
C GLY A 47 0.41 19.07 -16.77
N CYS A 48 0.52 19.70 -15.59
CA CYS A 48 -0.63 19.93 -14.71
C CYS A 48 -1.32 21.28 -14.98
N ILE A 49 -2.62 21.34 -14.69
CA ILE A 49 -3.38 22.59 -14.59
C ILE A 49 -3.45 23.02 -13.13
N THR A 50 -3.16 24.28 -12.84
CA THR A 50 -3.34 24.85 -11.50
C THR A 50 -4.65 25.61 -11.38
N ILE A 51 -5.39 25.40 -10.31
CA ILE A 51 -6.61 26.14 -9.98
C ILE A 51 -6.37 26.88 -8.66
N CYS A 52 -6.55 28.21 -8.67
CA CYS A 52 -6.36 29.05 -7.51
C CYS A 52 -7.70 29.38 -6.87
N GLY A 53 -7.94 28.97 -5.62
CA GLY A 53 -9.13 29.39 -4.89
C GLY A 53 -9.41 28.61 -3.61
N ASP A 54 -10.42 29.08 -2.88
CA ASP A 54 -10.90 28.46 -1.65
C ASP A 54 -11.90 27.33 -1.95
N LEU A 55 -11.59 26.12 -1.47
CA LEU A 55 -12.43 24.93 -1.69
C LEU A 55 -13.82 25.00 -1.04
N THR A 56 -14.06 25.95 -0.13
CA THR A 56 -15.41 26.20 0.41
C THR A 56 -16.34 26.83 -0.65
N ASN A 57 -15.78 27.48 -1.67
CA ASN A 57 -16.54 28.08 -2.76
C ASN A 57 -17.19 26.99 -3.65
N LYS A 58 -18.52 27.11 -3.85
CA LYS A 58 -19.31 26.15 -4.64
C LYS A 58 -19.00 26.18 -6.13
N GLU A 59 -18.82 27.36 -6.72
CA GLU A 59 -18.51 27.53 -8.14
C GLU A 59 -17.14 26.94 -8.46
N LEU A 60 -16.14 27.18 -7.60
CA LEU A 60 -14.82 26.60 -7.73
C LEU A 60 -14.86 25.07 -7.66
N LYS A 61 -15.61 24.50 -6.72
CA LYS A 61 -15.78 23.04 -6.63
C LYS A 61 -16.39 22.46 -7.90
N ASN A 62 -17.39 23.11 -8.48
CA ASN A 62 -17.98 22.68 -9.75
C ASN A 62 -16.94 22.73 -10.88
N GLU A 63 -16.15 23.81 -10.97
CA GLU A 63 -15.06 23.92 -11.94
C GLU A 63 -14.03 22.78 -11.79
N ILE A 64 -13.62 22.47 -10.55
CA ILE A 64 -12.69 21.38 -10.24
C ILE A 64 -13.27 20.04 -10.68
N VAL A 65 -14.53 19.75 -10.33
CA VAL A 65 -15.20 18.49 -10.68
C VAL A 65 -15.32 18.34 -12.19
N ASP A 66 -15.72 19.39 -12.91
CA ASP A 66 -15.85 19.37 -14.36
C ASP A 66 -14.51 19.11 -15.05
N LYS A 67 -13.45 19.80 -14.62
CA LYS A 67 -12.09 19.58 -15.15
C LYS A 67 -11.58 18.19 -14.80
N ALA A 68 -11.77 17.74 -13.56
CA ALA A 68 -11.33 16.41 -13.11
C ALA A 68 -11.99 15.30 -13.94
N LYS A 69 -13.30 15.39 -14.17
CA LYS A 69 -14.05 14.43 -15.01
C LYS A 69 -13.59 14.46 -16.46
N LYS A 70 -13.44 15.66 -17.06
CA LYS A 70 -12.95 15.82 -18.44
C LYS A 70 -11.56 15.23 -18.64
N MET A 71 -10.68 15.36 -17.65
CA MET A 71 -9.31 14.85 -17.71
C MET A 71 -9.21 13.36 -17.35
N GLY A 72 -10.28 12.74 -16.87
CA GLY A 72 -10.30 11.35 -16.42
C GLY A 72 -9.53 11.14 -15.13
N VAL A 73 -9.59 12.08 -14.20
CA VAL A 73 -9.01 11.94 -12.85
C VAL A 73 -9.63 10.72 -12.17
N ASN A 74 -8.77 9.82 -11.72
CA ASN A 74 -9.16 8.60 -11.00
C ASN A 74 -8.42 8.47 -9.66
N MET A 75 -7.65 9.47 -9.26
CA MET A 75 -6.98 9.53 -7.97
C MET A 75 -7.05 10.93 -7.38
N ILE A 76 -7.29 11.03 -6.07
CA ILE A 76 -7.22 12.31 -5.34
C ILE A 76 -6.18 12.18 -4.23
N ILE A 77 -5.27 13.13 -4.13
CA ILE A 77 -4.35 13.25 -2.98
C ILE A 77 -4.57 14.61 -2.32
N GLY A 78 -4.22 14.74 -1.05
CA GLY A 78 -4.17 16.05 -0.42
C GLY A 78 -3.98 16.05 1.08
N GLY A 79 -3.52 17.20 1.58
CA GLY A 79 -3.31 17.45 3.01
C GLY A 79 -4.24 18.52 3.55
N PRO A 80 -5.51 18.21 3.86
CA PRO A 80 -6.44 19.20 4.40
C PRO A 80 -5.88 19.80 5.70
N PRO A 81 -5.78 21.14 5.81
CA PRO A 81 -5.07 21.77 6.91
C PRO A 81 -5.76 21.51 8.24
N CYS A 82 -4.96 21.20 9.27
CA CYS A 82 -5.42 20.83 10.60
C CYS A 82 -4.75 21.71 11.69
N GLN A 83 -4.72 23.01 11.46
CA GLN A 83 -3.88 23.96 12.23
C GLN A 83 -4.26 24.04 13.72
N GLY A 84 -5.50 23.69 14.10
CA GLY A 84 -5.94 23.66 15.49
C GLY A 84 -5.38 22.50 16.34
N PHE A 85 -4.64 21.55 15.74
CA PHE A 85 -4.16 20.33 16.43
C PHE A 85 -2.62 20.20 16.49
N SER A 86 -1.88 21.22 16.05
CA SER A 86 -0.42 21.17 16.10
C SER A 86 0.12 21.42 17.51
N SER A 87 1.14 20.66 17.92
CA SER A 87 1.76 20.77 19.26
C SER A 87 2.38 22.15 19.57
N LYS A 88 2.61 22.98 18.54
CA LYS A 88 3.17 24.34 18.64
C LYS A 88 2.11 25.45 18.49
N GLY A 89 0.86 25.11 18.17
CA GLY A 89 -0.26 26.06 18.05
C GLY A 89 -1.08 26.16 19.34
N LYS A 90 -1.96 27.17 19.45
CA LYS A 90 -3.02 27.15 20.45
C LYS A 90 -3.95 25.98 20.08
N ASN A 91 -4.11 24.98 20.95
CA ASN A 91 -5.05 23.85 20.79
C ASN A 91 -6.50 24.37 20.80
N LEU A 92 -6.90 25.05 19.72
CA LEU A 92 -8.23 25.66 19.54
C LEU A 92 -9.29 24.61 19.17
N GLY A 93 -8.92 23.33 19.05
CA GLY A 93 -9.87 22.22 18.99
C GLY A 93 -10.93 22.36 17.89
N LEU A 94 -12.19 22.49 18.30
CA LEU A 94 -13.37 22.57 17.41
C LEU A 94 -13.66 23.98 16.88
N ASP A 95 -13.00 25.02 17.40
CA ASP A 95 -13.33 26.42 17.10
C ASP A 95 -12.63 26.95 15.83
N ASP A 96 -11.67 26.21 15.27
CA ASP A 96 -11.00 26.60 14.03
C ASP A 96 -11.75 26.03 12.80
N PRO A 97 -12.38 26.87 11.96
CA PRO A 97 -13.14 26.40 10.79
C PRO A 97 -12.28 25.63 9.79
N ARG A 98 -10.95 25.83 9.79
CA ARG A 98 -10.02 25.12 8.90
C ARG A 98 -9.96 23.63 9.20
N ASN A 99 -10.23 23.24 10.45
CA ASN A 99 -10.29 21.83 10.85
C ASN A 99 -11.43 21.05 10.19
N PHE A 100 -12.37 21.73 9.52
CA PHE A 100 -13.46 21.12 8.77
C PHE A 100 -13.23 21.06 7.26
N LEU A 101 -12.09 21.53 6.75
CA LEU A 101 -11.77 21.47 5.32
C LEU A 101 -11.63 20.02 4.79
N PHE A 102 -11.47 19.02 5.67
CA PHE A 102 -11.60 17.61 5.28
C PHE A 102 -12.99 17.28 4.73
N LYS A 103 -14.05 18.00 5.15
CA LYS A 103 -15.40 17.83 4.60
C LYS A 103 -15.46 18.22 3.12
N GLU A 104 -14.72 19.26 2.73
CA GLU A 104 -14.59 19.67 1.34
C GLU A 104 -13.82 18.62 0.51
N TYR A 105 -12.77 18.04 1.09
CA TYR A 105 -12.06 16.91 0.51
C TYR A 105 -13.01 15.72 0.27
N VAL A 106 -13.77 15.31 1.30
CA VAL A 106 -14.78 14.24 1.21
C VAL A 106 -15.80 14.55 0.11
N LYS A 107 -16.29 15.80 0.03
CA LYS A 107 -17.27 16.20 -0.98
C LYS A 107 -16.72 16.08 -2.40
N LEU A 108 -15.46 16.44 -2.63
CA LEU A 108 -14.83 16.26 -3.94
C LEU A 108 -14.65 14.79 -4.29
N VAL A 109 -14.28 13.93 -3.34
CA VAL A 109 -14.25 12.48 -3.54
C VAL A 109 -15.64 11.92 -3.87
N GLU A 110 -16.69 12.39 -3.20
CA GLU A 110 -18.08 12.00 -3.48
C GLU A 110 -18.52 12.40 -4.90
N LEU A 111 -18.13 13.59 -5.37
CA LEU A 111 -18.56 14.11 -6.69
C LEU A 111 -17.75 13.53 -7.86
N ILE A 112 -16.49 13.19 -7.64
CA ILE A 112 -15.57 12.67 -8.67
C ILE A 112 -15.53 11.14 -8.66
N LEU A 113 -15.73 10.50 -7.51
CA LEU A 113 -15.66 9.05 -7.29
C LEU A 113 -14.36 8.40 -7.83
N PRO A 114 -13.17 8.92 -7.44
CA PRO A 114 -11.89 8.34 -7.86
C PRO A 114 -11.75 6.86 -7.46
N GLU A 115 -10.87 6.13 -8.12
CA GLU A 115 -10.55 4.76 -7.72
C GLU A 115 -9.79 4.73 -6.38
N VAL A 116 -8.86 5.66 -6.20
CA VAL A 116 -8.03 5.79 -4.99
C VAL A 116 -8.07 7.22 -4.47
N PHE A 117 -8.06 7.40 -3.15
CA PHE A 117 -7.68 8.66 -2.55
C PHE A 117 -6.64 8.49 -1.44
N VAL A 118 -5.85 9.53 -1.20
CA VAL A 118 -4.89 9.57 -0.09
C VAL A 118 -5.00 10.88 0.67
N ILE A 119 -5.31 10.80 1.96
CA ILE A 119 -5.26 11.94 2.89
C ILE A 119 -3.95 11.87 3.66
N GLU A 120 -3.19 12.96 3.61
CA GLU A 120 -2.05 13.18 4.49
C GLU A 120 -2.43 14.19 5.59
N ASN A 121 -1.94 13.98 6.81
CA ASN A 121 -2.08 14.96 7.88
C ASN A 121 -1.05 14.79 9.01
N VAL A 122 -1.05 15.72 9.95
CA VAL A 122 -0.27 15.64 11.19
C VAL A 122 -0.68 14.41 12.01
N LYS A 123 0.29 13.78 12.70
CA LYS A 123 0.07 12.55 13.51
C LYS A 123 -1.07 12.69 14.53
N ASN A 124 -1.25 13.88 15.08
CA ASN A 124 -2.26 14.21 16.09
C ASN A 124 -3.70 14.08 15.55
N LEU A 125 -3.91 14.04 14.23
CA LEU A 125 -5.24 13.82 13.66
C LEU A 125 -5.87 12.51 14.16
N LEU A 126 -5.07 11.45 14.35
CA LEU A 126 -5.57 10.13 14.75
C LEU A 126 -6.06 10.10 16.21
N THR A 127 -5.53 10.98 17.06
CA THR A 127 -5.82 11.03 18.51
C THR A 127 -6.60 12.27 18.92
N ALA A 128 -6.80 13.23 18.02
CA ALA A 128 -7.45 14.51 18.33
C ALA A 128 -8.92 14.32 18.73
N VAL A 129 -9.32 14.99 19.81
CA VAL A 129 -10.70 14.99 20.34
C VAL A 129 -11.22 13.55 20.49
N ASP A 130 -10.45 12.71 21.19
CA ASP A 130 -10.73 11.29 21.40
C ASP A 130 -11.03 10.50 20.11
N GLY A 131 -10.37 10.89 19.00
CA GLY A 131 -10.52 10.24 17.69
C GLY A 131 -11.76 10.67 16.92
N TYR A 132 -12.50 11.70 17.34
CA TYR A 132 -13.73 12.17 16.70
C TYR A 132 -13.56 12.49 15.20
N PHE A 133 -12.48 13.16 14.82
CA PHE A 133 -12.21 13.52 13.42
C PHE A 133 -11.89 12.31 12.57
N LEU A 134 -11.04 11.41 13.08
CA LEU A 134 -10.76 10.14 12.40
C LEU A 134 -12.06 9.36 12.19
N LYS A 135 -12.88 9.22 13.23
CA LYS A 135 -14.16 8.52 13.15
C LYS A 135 -15.08 9.11 12.08
N GLN A 136 -15.22 10.43 12.02
CA GLN A 136 -15.99 11.10 10.97
C GLN A 136 -15.44 10.83 9.56
N ILE A 137 -14.12 10.93 9.38
CA ILE A 137 -13.48 10.64 8.09
C ILE A 137 -13.77 9.20 7.67
N LEU A 138 -13.56 8.23 8.56
CA LEU A 138 -13.82 6.81 8.28
C LEU A 138 -15.29 6.55 7.95
N GLU A 139 -16.22 7.08 8.75
CA GLU A 139 -17.66 6.93 8.51
C GLU A 139 -18.09 7.54 7.17
N SER A 140 -17.59 8.73 6.83
CA SER A 140 -17.87 9.40 5.56
C SER A 140 -17.45 8.56 4.36
N PHE A 141 -16.24 8.01 4.37
CA PHE A 141 -15.74 7.23 3.24
C PHE A 141 -16.28 5.79 3.20
N HIS A 142 -16.58 5.18 4.34
CA HIS A 142 -17.28 3.88 4.38
C HIS A 142 -18.67 3.99 3.76
N LYS A 143 -19.41 5.09 4.02
CA LYS A 143 -20.71 5.34 3.38
C LYS A 143 -20.60 5.48 1.85
N LEU A 144 -19.47 5.96 1.36
CA LEU A 144 -19.17 6.04 -0.08
C LEU A 144 -18.67 4.71 -0.67
N GLY A 145 -18.52 3.65 0.14
CA GLY A 145 -18.11 2.32 -0.30
C GLY A 145 -16.60 2.13 -0.46
N TYR A 146 -15.77 2.99 0.14
CA TYR A 146 -14.31 2.83 0.10
C TYR A 146 -13.81 1.89 1.20
N ILE A 147 -12.83 1.07 0.85
CA ILE A 147 -12.03 0.26 1.75
C ILE A 147 -10.87 1.13 2.24
N LEU A 148 -10.72 1.26 3.56
CA LEU A 148 -9.76 2.19 4.17
C LEU A 148 -8.65 1.47 4.92
N ASN A 149 -7.42 1.95 4.74
CA ASN A 149 -6.26 1.59 5.52
C ASN A 149 -5.57 2.88 5.98
N TYR A 150 -5.18 2.95 7.26
CA TYR A 150 -4.58 4.15 7.83
C TYR A 150 -3.57 3.84 8.92
N GLY A 151 -2.77 4.83 9.28
CA GLY A 151 -1.71 4.71 10.29
C GLY A 151 -0.71 5.86 10.23
N VAL A 152 0.33 5.78 11.06
CA VAL A 152 1.39 6.78 11.12
C VAL A 152 2.63 6.26 10.40
N LEU A 153 3.18 7.09 9.50
CA LEU A 153 4.45 6.84 8.82
C LEU A 153 5.48 7.87 9.27
N ASN A 154 6.70 7.41 9.58
CA ASN A 154 7.84 8.28 9.81
C ASN A 154 8.68 8.37 8.53
N ALA A 155 8.88 9.58 8.00
CA ALA A 155 9.62 9.83 6.77
C ALA A 155 11.05 9.25 6.81
N ALA A 156 11.70 9.22 7.99
CA ALA A 156 13.02 8.63 8.19
C ALA A 156 13.10 7.18 7.71
N ASN A 157 12.02 6.41 7.89
CA ASN A 157 11.93 5.01 7.48
C ASN A 157 11.86 4.83 5.94
N PHE A 158 11.82 5.92 5.18
CA PHE A 158 11.74 5.91 3.71
C PHE A 158 12.92 6.63 3.05
N GLY A 159 14.03 6.80 3.80
CA GLY A 159 15.26 7.43 3.29
C GLY A 159 15.21 8.95 3.28
N VAL A 160 14.31 9.56 4.03
CA VAL A 160 14.28 11.01 4.26
C VAL A 160 15.19 11.33 5.46
N PRO A 161 16.15 12.26 5.37
CA PRO A 161 16.98 12.68 6.50
C PRO A 161 16.25 13.52 7.56
N GLU A 162 15.00 13.18 7.87
CA GLU A 162 14.10 13.89 8.77
C GLU A 162 13.21 12.92 9.57
N HIS A 163 13.17 13.08 10.89
CA HIS A 163 12.12 12.51 11.73
C HIS A 163 10.84 13.33 11.58
N ARG A 164 9.96 12.85 10.70
CA ARG A 164 8.67 13.48 10.39
C ARG A 164 7.58 12.43 10.34
N GLU A 165 6.76 12.41 11.38
CA GLU A 165 5.61 11.53 11.48
C GLU A 165 4.36 12.16 10.84
N ARG A 166 3.67 11.39 10.00
CA ARG A 166 2.41 11.78 9.34
C ARG A 166 1.37 10.69 9.42
N ALA A 167 0.14 11.10 9.70
CA ALA A 167 -1.03 10.27 9.58
C ALA A 167 -1.40 10.16 8.10
N ILE A 168 -1.46 8.93 7.59
CA ILE A 168 -1.83 8.63 6.21
C ILE A 168 -3.09 7.80 6.22
N ILE A 169 -4.06 8.16 5.38
CA ILE A 169 -5.28 7.39 5.14
C ILE A 169 -5.35 7.12 3.63
N ILE A 170 -5.33 5.85 3.25
CA ILE A 170 -5.52 5.39 1.87
C ILE A 170 -6.91 4.79 1.76
N GLY A 171 -7.71 5.29 0.82
CA GLY A 171 -9.00 4.72 0.48
C GLY A 171 -9.03 4.21 -0.95
N SER A 172 -9.63 3.04 -1.18
CA SER A 172 -9.81 2.48 -2.52
C SER A 172 -11.19 1.84 -2.68
N ARG A 173 -11.75 1.93 -3.90
CA ARG A 173 -13.07 1.36 -4.21
C ARG A 173 -13.04 -0.14 -4.47
N SER A 174 -11.95 -0.66 -5.04
CA SER A 174 -11.90 -2.06 -5.50
C SER A 174 -11.16 -3.01 -4.55
N LYS A 175 -10.16 -2.53 -3.81
CA LYS A 175 -9.27 -3.39 -3.00
C LYS A 175 -8.69 -2.70 -1.76
N SER A 176 -8.28 -3.48 -0.77
CA SER A 176 -7.52 -2.97 0.39
C SER A 176 -6.07 -2.68 -0.01
N ILE A 177 -5.58 -1.48 0.27
CA ILE A 177 -4.20 -1.06 0.00
C ILE A 177 -3.51 -0.84 1.34
N LYS A 178 -2.58 -1.71 1.70
CA LYS A 178 -1.80 -1.56 2.94
C LYS A 178 -0.93 -0.31 2.89
N LEU A 179 -0.55 0.21 4.06
CA LEU A 179 0.48 1.24 4.14
C LEU A 179 1.85 0.68 3.74
N PRO A 180 2.73 1.50 3.14
CA PRO A 180 4.07 1.09 2.77
C PRO A 180 4.87 0.68 4.02
N GLN A 181 5.69 -0.35 3.88
CA GLN A 181 6.54 -0.84 4.96
C GLN A 181 7.84 -0.03 5.06
N PRO A 182 8.38 0.18 6.28
CA PRO A 182 9.69 0.78 6.49
C PRO A 182 10.79 0.14 5.64
N ARG A 183 11.74 0.96 5.18
CA ARG A 183 12.97 0.53 4.49
C ARG A 183 14.14 0.61 5.45
N ASN A 184 15.08 -0.32 5.31
CA ASN A 184 16.37 -0.30 6.03
C ASN A 184 17.34 0.71 5.40
N THR A 185 16.92 1.95 5.23
CA THR A 185 17.74 3.04 4.69
C THR A 185 17.87 4.13 5.74
N ASN A 186 19.08 4.33 6.26
CA ASN A 186 19.39 5.42 7.16
C ASN A 186 20.10 6.54 6.39
N VAL A 187 19.54 7.74 6.38
CA VAL A 187 20.11 8.92 5.72
C VAL A 187 20.21 10.03 6.77
N THR A 188 21.41 10.59 6.92
CA THR A 188 21.72 11.59 7.96
C THR A 188 21.73 13.02 7.40
N VAL A 189 21.83 14.02 8.27
CA VAL A 189 22.05 15.42 7.86
C VAL A 189 23.32 15.55 7.03
N ARG A 190 24.39 14.81 7.38
CA ARG A 190 25.64 14.77 6.61
C ARG A 190 25.39 14.25 5.22
N ASP A 191 24.67 13.15 5.09
CA ASP A 191 24.31 12.59 3.78
C ASP A 191 23.48 13.57 2.96
N ALA A 192 22.73 14.49 3.58
CA ALA A 192 21.89 15.45 2.89
C ALA A 192 22.62 16.70 2.40
N ILE A 193 23.48 17.31 3.22
CA ILE A 193 23.95 18.69 2.97
C ILE A 193 25.47 18.88 2.97
N SER A 194 26.28 17.85 3.22
CA SER A 194 27.75 17.99 3.35
C SER A 194 28.49 18.42 2.08
N ASP A 195 27.93 18.20 0.89
CA ASP A 195 28.49 18.68 -0.39
C ASP A 195 28.12 20.13 -0.73
N LEU A 196 27.21 20.77 0.02
CA LEU A 196 26.84 22.16 -0.24
C LEU A 196 27.93 23.12 0.20
N ALA A 197 27.95 24.31 -0.41
CA ALA A 197 28.91 25.35 -0.07
C ALA A 197 28.71 25.84 1.38
N TYR A 198 29.80 26.07 2.09
CA TYR A 198 29.74 26.55 3.47
C TYR A 198 29.60 28.07 3.45
N LEU A 199 28.35 28.53 3.49
CA LEU A 199 27.99 29.95 3.49
C LEU A 199 27.95 30.54 4.90
N GLU A 200 28.50 31.71 5.13
CA GLU A 200 28.26 32.48 6.35
C GLU A 200 26.89 33.17 6.32
N SER A 201 26.51 33.83 7.43
CA SER A 201 25.24 34.53 7.51
C SER A 201 25.13 35.66 6.47
N GLY A 202 24.08 35.62 5.65
CA GLY A 202 23.81 36.62 4.61
C GLY A 202 24.44 36.31 3.24
N GLU A 203 25.26 35.26 3.14
CA GLU A 203 25.88 34.84 1.88
C GLU A 203 25.00 33.94 1.02
N GLY A 204 25.44 33.70 -0.21
CA GLY A 204 24.80 32.82 -1.19
C GLY A 204 23.84 33.53 -2.13
N GLU A 205 23.36 32.76 -3.10
CA GLU A 205 22.58 33.25 -4.23
C GLU A 205 21.38 32.33 -4.51
N ASP A 206 20.41 32.84 -5.27
CA ASP A 206 19.24 32.04 -5.65
C ASP A 206 19.56 31.01 -6.74
N GLU A 207 20.62 31.24 -7.52
CA GLU A 207 21.18 30.32 -8.52
C GLU A 207 22.71 30.36 -8.42
N SER A 208 23.36 29.20 -8.34
CA SER A 208 24.82 29.09 -8.18
C SER A 208 25.34 27.79 -8.79
N GLU A 209 26.64 27.69 -9.03
CA GLU A 209 27.29 26.46 -9.46
C GLU A 209 27.58 25.54 -8.27
N TYR A 210 27.60 24.23 -8.49
CA TYR A 210 28.09 23.29 -7.48
C TYR A 210 29.60 23.38 -7.38
N ILE A 211 30.10 23.81 -6.22
CA ILE A 211 31.55 23.91 -5.98
C ILE A 211 32.19 22.61 -5.48
N THR A 212 31.38 21.63 -5.04
CA THR A 212 31.87 20.31 -4.63
C THR A 212 31.12 19.15 -5.31
N ASN A 213 31.75 17.99 -5.32
CA ASN A 213 31.17 16.74 -5.82
C ASN A 213 30.28 16.09 -4.74
N PRO A 214 29.23 15.33 -5.13
CA PRO A 214 28.42 14.60 -4.17
C PRO A 214 29.26 13.55 -3.42
N GLN A 215 29.09 13.51 -2.11
CA GLN A 215 29.80 12.67 -1.16
C GLN A 215 28.97 11.47 -0.68
N SER A 216 27.64 11.49 -0.87
CA SER A 216 26.72 10.40 -0.52
C SER A 216 25.86 9.96 -1.71
N ASP A 217 25.32 8.74 -1.64
CA ASP A 217 24.34 8.27 -2.64
C ASP A 217 23.05 9.08 -2.61
N TYR A 218 22.70 9.63 -1.45
CA TYR A 218 21.57 10.54 -1.30
C TYR A 218 21.80 11.84 -2.09
N GLN A 219 22.99 12.44 -2.02
CA GLN A 219 23.32 13.64 -2.78
C GLN A 219 23.34 13.36 -4.28
N LYS A 220 23.88 12.21 -4.71
CA LYS A 220 23.79 11.79 -6.12
C LYS A 220 22.34 11.69 -6.58
N LEU A 221 21.46 11.16 -5.74
CA LEU A 221 20.02 11.08 -6.03
C LEU A 221 19.38 12.46 -6.12
N MET A 222 19.62 13.35 -5.15
CA MET A 222 19.03 14.69 -5.14
C MET A 222 19.53 15.56 -6.30
N ARG A 223 20.81 15.44 -6.67
CA ARG A 223 21.44 16.18 -7.78
C ARG A 223 21.15 15.60 -9.15
N LYS A 224 20.48 14.46 -9.24
CA LYS A 224 20.19 13.80 -10.52
C LYS A 224 19.47 14.78 -11.46
N ASN A 225 20.05 14.99 -12.64
CA ASN A 225 19.56 15.93 -13.66
C ASN A 225 19.59 17.42 -13.27
N SER A 226 20.28 17.79 -12.18
CA SER A 226 20.50 19.19 -11.80
C SER A 226 21.90 19.63 -12.21
N SER A 227 21.99 20.62 -13.11
CA SER A 227 23.27 21.22 -13.50
C SER A 227 23.70 22.36 -12.56
N LYS A 228 22.73 23.01 -11.90
CA LYS A 228 22.93 24.18 -11.04
C LYS A 228 22.29 23.98 -9.68
N LEU A 229 22.73 24.78 -8.71
CA LEU A 229 22.23 24.80 -7.34
C LEU A 229 21.30 26.00 -7.13
N TYR A 230 20.06 25.74 -6.74
CA TYR A 230 19.04 26.76 -6.54
C TYR A 230 18.65 26.94 -5.07
N ASN A 231 18.25 28.15 -4.69
CA ASN A 231 17.75 28.53 -3.37
C ASN A 231 18.76 28.28 -2.22
N HIS A 232 20.06 28.27 -2.50
CA HIS A 232 21.12 28.13 -1.50
C HIS A 232 21.63 29.49 -1.04
N LYS A 233 20.79 30.14 -0.22
CA LYS A 233 21.03 31.49 0.30
C LYS A 233 20.79 31.53 1.81
N ALA A 234 21.78 31.98 2.55
CA ALA A 234 21.72 32.09 4.00
C ALA A 234 20.89 33.31 4.43
N THR A 235 20.15 33.16 5.54
CA THR A 235 19.53 34.31 6.18
C THR A 235 20.61 35.25 6.73
N SER A 236 20.44 36.55 6.48
CA SER A 236 21.18 37.60 7.17
C SER A 236 20.64 37.74 8.60
N HIS A 237 21.37 37.18 9.56
CA HIS A 237 21.02 37.20 10.98
C HIS A 237 21.48 38.52 11.62
N SER A 238 20.82 38.93 12.70
CA SER A 238 21.31 40.07 13.48
C SER A 238 22.63 39.71 14.17
N ARG A 239 23.46 40.72 14.45
CA ARG A 239 24.72 40.55 15.19
C ARG A 239 24.51 39.80 16.51
N VAL A 240 23.45 40.13 17.24
CA VAL A 240 23.06 39.45 18.50
C VAL A 240 22.79 37.97 18.29
N ALA A 241 22.13 37.58 17.19
CA ALA A 241 21.86 36.16 16.91
C ALA A 241 23.15 35.41 16.53
N ILE A 242 24.05 36.05 15.77
CA ILE A 242 25.35 35.48 15.42
C ILE A 242 26.22 35.30 16.66
N ASP A 243 26.27 36.30 17.54
CA ASP A 243 27.07 36.25 18.77
C ASP A 243 26.58 35.13 19.70
N LYS A 244 25.26 34.91 19.79
CA LYS A 244 24.70 33.74 20.48
C LYS A 244 25.11 32.43 19.82
N LEU A 245 25.02 32.32 18.51
CA LEU A 245 25.40 31.09 17.80
C LEU A 245 26.88 30.76 17.98
N LYS A 246 27.77 31.75 18.01
CA LYS A 246 29.20 31.56 18.30
C LYS A 246 29.47 30.96 19.69
N MET A 247 28.59 31.21 20.67
CA MET A 247 28.69 30.64 22.02
C MET A 247 28.18 29.20 22.08
N ILE A 248 27.44 28.73 21.08
CA ILE A 248 26.92 27.37 21.02
C ILE A 248 27.93 26.50 20.29
N PRO A 249 28.54 25.50 20.96
CA PRO A 249 29.48 24.57 20.34
C PRO A 249 28.91 23.89 19.11
N VAL A 250 29.77 23.40 18.23
CA VAL A 250 29.38 22.56 17.08
C VAL A 250 28.46 21.43 17.56
N GLU A 251 27.33 21.24 16.86
CA GLU A 251 26.29 20.24 17.20
C GLU A 251 25.64 20.40 18.60
N GLY A 252 25.95 21.50 19.30
CA GLY A 252 25.43 21.82 20.62
C GLY A 252 24.05 22.50 20.61
N ASP A 253 23.59 22.86 21.80
CA ASP A 253 22.27 23.44 22.04
C ASP A 253 22.31 24.65 22.99
N LYS A 254 21.13 25.19 23.26
CA LYS A 254 20.95 26.39 24.08
C LYS A 254 21.44 26.26 25.52
N SER A 255 21.66 25.04 26.03
CA SER A 255 22.18 24.83 27.39
C SER A 255 23.57 25.44 27.58
N SER A 256 24.30 25.63 26.48
CA SER A 256 25.62 26.29 26.48
C SER A 256 25.53 27.82 26.59
N LEU A 257 24.34 28.41 26.39
CA LEU A 257 24.15 29.86 26.54
C LEU A 257 23.94 30.23 28.01
N PRO A 258 24.46 31.39 28.46
CA PRO A 258 24.03 32.02 29.72
C PRO A 258 22.50 32.16 29.78
N LYS A 259 21.88 31.89 30.93
CA LYS A 259 20.41 31.86 31.11
C LYS A 259 19.76 33.19 30.73
N GLU A 260 20.46 34.29 30.90
CA GLU A 260 20.03 35.65 30.56
C GLU A 260 19.81 35.82 29.04
N LEU A 261 20.52 35.02 28.23
CA LEU A 261 20.47 35.07 26.77
C LEU A 261 19.44 34.12 26.16
N TRP A 262 18.76 33.27 26.95
CA TRP A 262 17.77 32.31 26.46
C TRP A 262 16.52 32.99 25.85
N GLY A 263 16.27 34.25 26.23
CA GLY A 263 15.12 35.02 25.77
C GLY A 263 13.80 34.52 26.38
N LYS A 264 12.66 35.01 25.86
CA LYS A 264 11.31 34.68 26.39
C LYS A 264 10.74 33.35 25.87
N GLN A 265 11.46 32.62 25.03
CA GLN A 265 10.95 31.44 24.34
C GLN A 265 11.13 30.18 25.20
N GLN A 266 10.05 29.44 25.43
CA GLN A 266 10.03 28.33 26.38
C GLN A 266 10.46 26.98 25.79
N PHE A 267 10.52 26.82 24.46
CA PHE A 267 10.84 25.53 23.84
C PHE A 267 12.31 25.14 24.06
N THR A 268 12.57 23.90 24.47
CA THR A 268 13.91 23.35 24.72
C THR A 268 14.81 23.35 23.49
N THR A 269 14.22 23.23 22.31
CA THR A 269 14.94 23.06 21.04
C THR A 269 15.35 24.37 20.37
N THR A 270 14.97 25.55 20.89
CA THR A 270 15.46 26.83 20.33
C THR A 270 16.98 26.93 20.46
N TRP A 271 17.63 27.69 19.59
CA TRP A 271 19.08 27.89 19.62
C TRP A 271 19.86 26.56 19.65
N SER A 272 19.42 25.60 18.83
CA SER A 272 20.07 24.28 18.73
C SER A 272 20.57 24.05 17.31
N ARG A 273 21.73 23.39 17.21
CA ARG A 273 22.36 22.99 15.94
C ARG A 273 21.94 21.57 15.58
N LEU A 274 21.75 21.31 14.29
CA LEU A 274 21.58 19.94 13.78
C LEU A 274 22.83 19.10 14.10
N VAL A 275 22.68 17.77 14.22
CA VAL A 275 23.82 16.82 14.30
C VAL A 275 24.05 16.26 12.92
N TRP A 276 25.31 16.15 12.50
CA TRP A 276 25.70 15.62 11.21
C TRP A 276 25.24 14.18 11.01
N ASP A 277 25.49 13.31 11.99
CA ASP A 277 25.31 11.85 11.85
C ASP A 277 23.97 11.35 12.43
N GLU A 278 23.00 12.25 12.62
CA GLU A 278 21.60 11.95 12.97
C GLU A 278 20.64 12.42 11.87
N GLN A 279 19.38 11.98 11.92
CA GLN A 279 18.32 12.58 11.12
C GLN A 279 17.90 13.93 11.72
N SER A 280 17.54 14.88 10.85
CA SER A 280 17.02 16.17 11.28
C SER A 280 15.70 15.99 12.06
N PRO A 281 15.43 16.82 13.08
CA PRO A 281 14.06 16.99 13.55
C PRO A 281 13.19 17.59 12.43
N THR A 282 11.88 17.60 12.66
CA THR A 282 10.91 18.09 11.68
C THR A 282 11.22 19.50 11.19
N ILE A 283 11.42 19.66 9.88
CA ILE A 283 11.57 20.96 9.21
C ILE A 283 10.24 21.69 9.28
N ASP A 284 10.20 22.79 10.04
CA ASP A 284 9.01 23.62 10.23
C ASP A 284 8.98 24.82 9.27
N THR A 285 7.97 25.69 9.37
CA THR A 285 7.81 26.81 8.41
C THR A 285 8.72 28.01 8.70
N ARG A 286 9.55 27.93 9.73
CA ARG A 286 10.45 28.99 10.21
C ARG A 286 11.84 28.45 10.53
N PHE A 287 12.30 27.47 9.75
CA PHE A 287 13.66 26.92 9.81
C PHE A 287 14.74 27.96 9.52
N ASP A 288 14.39 29.11 8.96
CA ASP A 288 15.29 30.22 8.67
C ASP A 288 15.69 31.02 9.92
N THR A 289 15.15 30.67 11.09
CA THR A 289 15.28 31.42 12.33
C THR A 289 15.89 30.53 13.44
N PRO A 290 17.12 30.79 13.92
CA PRO A 290 17.79 29.97 14.94
C PRO A 290 17.06 29.91 16.29
N SER A 291 16.28 30.95 16.59
CA SER A 291 15.47 31.06 17.80
C SER A 291 14.15 30.26 17.73
N ASN A 292 13.91 29.52 16.65
CA ASN A 292 12.75 28.68 16.49
C ASN A 292 13.20 27.25 16.20
N GLY A 293 13.24 26.38 17.22
CA GLY A 293 13.62 24.97 17.05
C GLY A 293 15.08 24.72 16.69
N ARG A 294 15.40 23.43 16.47
CA ARG A 294 16.74 22.94 16.12
C ARG A 294 16.95 23.07 14.62
N ASN A 295 17.25 24.29 14.19
CA ASN A 295 17.30 24.68 12.79
C ASN A 295 18.63 25.33 12.38
N SER A 296 19.65 25.29 13.25
CA SER A 296 20.97 25.87 12.96
C SER A 296 21.87 24.86 12.27
N HIS A 297 22.72 25.33 11.35
CA HIS A 297 23.72 24.49 10.69
C HIS A 297 24.59 23.78 11.74
N PRO A 298 24.98 22.51 11.54
CA PRO A 298 25.77 21.76 12.53
C PRO A 298 27.05 22.48 12.95
N TYR A 299 27.68 23.21 12.01
CA TYR A 299 28.95 23.89 12.19
C TYR A 299 28.89 25.43 12.11
N LEU A 300 28.06 25.99 11.22
CA LEU A 300 28.16 27.41 10.81
C LEU A 300 27.25 28.28 11.69
N ASN A 301 27.58 29.57 11.85
CA ASN A 301 26.84 30.48 12.74
C ASN A 301 25.57 31.05 12.10
N ARG A 302 24.74 30.17 11.53
CA ARG A 302 23.47 30.51 10.87
C ARG A 302 22.44 29.38 10.97
N ALA A 303 21.18 29.74 10.78
CA ALA A 303 20.13 28.82 10.37
C ALA A 303 20.46 28.11 9.04
N ILE A 304 19.83 26.95 8.80
CA ILE A 304 19.91 26.26 7.52
C ILE A 304 19.29 27.09 6.38
N THR A 305 19.82 26.92 5.17
CA THR A 305 19.32 27.56 3.94
C THR A 305 18.05 26.86 3.43
N PRO A 306 17.25 27.51 2.56
CA PRO A 306 16.11 26.85 1.92
C PRO A 306 16.50 25.58 1.15
N ARG A 307 17.64 25.56 0.44
CA ARG A 307 18.15 24.36 -0.23
C ARG A 307 18.51 23.23 0.74
N GLU A 308 19.19 23.55 1.84
CA GLU A 308 19.50 22.56 2.88
C GLU A 308 18.21 21.95 3.46
N ALA A 309 17.22 22.78 3.77
CA ALA A 309 15.91 22.33 4.26
C ALA A 309 15.14 21.50 3.21
N ALA A 310 15.18 21.91 1.93
CA ALA A 310 14.56 21.17 0.84
C ALA A 310 15.18 19.79 0.66
N ARG A 311 16.51 19.67 0.74
CA ARG A 311 17.20 18.38 0.73
C ARG A 311 16.88 17.56 1.96
N ILE A 312 16.83 18.13 3.16
CA ILE A 312 16.39 17.38 4.35
C ILE A 312 14.98 16.80 4.17
N GLN A 313 14.09 17.55 3.51
CA GLN A 313 12.77 17.05 3.12
C GLN A 313 12.73 16.15 1.88
N SER A 314 13.87 15.81 1.28
CA SER A 314 13.99 14.98 0.07
C SER A 314 13.45 15.56 -1.24
N PHE A 315 13.42 16.88 -1.36
CA PHE A 315 13.23 17.52 -2.67
C PHE A 315 14.48 17.36 -3.54
N PRO A 316 14.31 16.99 -4.83
CA PRO A 316 15.43 16.99 -5.76
C PRO A 316 15.95 18.43 -5.97
N ASP A 317 17.21 18.55 -6.36
CA ASP A 317 17.85 19.84 -6.60
C ASP A 317 17.30 20.56 -7.83
N THR A 318 16.68 19.81 -8.74
CA THR A 318 15.91 20.37 -9.87
C THR A 318 14.62 21.08 -9.42
N TYR A 319 14.20 20.92 -8.16
CA TYR A 319 13.00 21.56 -7.63
C TYR A 319 13.33 22.99 -7.18
N ILE A 320 12.72 23.99 -7.82
CA ILE A 320 13.00 25.41 -7.58
C ILE A 320 11.83 26.05 -6.85
N PHE A 321 12.10 26.70 -5.72
CA PHE A 321 11.09 27.41 -4.94
C PHE A 321 11.08 28.91 -5.31
N TYR A 322 9.88 29.46 -5.51
CA TYR A 322 9.68 30.84 -5.91
C TYR A 322 8.94 31.64 -4.83
N GLY A 323 9.22 32.95 -4.81
CA GLY A 323 8.57 33.90 -3.91
C GLY A 323 9.51 34.46 -2.84
N LYS A 324 8.95 35.22 -1.90
CA LYS A 324 9.72 35.78 -0.79
C LYS A 324 10.22 34.66 0.12
N LYS A 325 11.37 34.86 0.76
CA LYS A 325 11.98 33.88 1.69
C LYS A 325 10.99 33.27 2.68
N THR A 326 10.15 34.08 3.33
CA THR A 326 9.15 33.60 4.29
C THR A 326 8.07 32.71 3.66
N SER A 327 7.73 32.92 2.39
CA SER A 327 6.86 32.03 1.63
C SER A 327 7.57 30.72 1.27
N VAL A 328 8.82 30.78 0.82
CA VAL A 328 9.65 29.59 0.54
C VAL A 328 9.81 28.71 1.78
N CYS A 329 10.04 29.29 2.96
CA CYS A 329 10.12 28.51 4.20
C CYS A 329 8.80 27.80 4.52
N LYS A 330 7.65 28.45 4.29
CA LYS A 330 6.32 27.83 4.45
C LYS A 330 6.08 26.71 3.44
N GLN A 331 6.46 26.96 2.18
CA GLN A 331 6.34 25.99 1.08
C GLN A 331 7.08 24.69 1.41
N ILE A 332 8.34 24.78 1.83
CA ILE A 332 9.14 23.63 2.24
C ILE A 332 8.55 23.04 3.54
N GLY A 333 8.42 23.82 4.61
CA GLY A 333 7.98 23.32 5.93
C GLY A 333 6.62 22.59 5.92
N ASN A 334 5.67 23.01 5.08
CA ASN A 334 4.35 22.39 4.97
C ASN A 334 4.31 21.18 4.04
N ALA A 335 5.32 20.96 3.19
CA ALA A 335 5.27 19.90 2.21
C ALA A 335 5.30 18.50 2.84
N VAL A 336 4.79 17.54 2.07
CA VAL A 336 5.04 16.11 2.27
C VAL A 336 6.41 15.79 1.64
N PRO A 337 7.33 15.13 2.36
CA PRO A 337 8.62 14.73 1.78
C PRO A 337 8.44 13.87 0.52
N PRO A 338 9.06 14.21 -0.62
CA PRO A 338 8.88 13.47 -1.87
C PRO A 338 9.21 11.97 -1.78
N LEU A 339 10.23 11.54 -1.01
CA LEU A 339 10.51 10.10 -0.87
C LEU A 339 9.43 9.35 -0.08
N LEU A 340 8.78 9.99 0.90
CA LEU A 340 7.62 9.41 1.59
C LEU A 340 6.44 9.28 0.63
N ALA A 341 6.14 10.33 -0.14
CA ALA A 341 5.10 10.33 -1.17
C ALA A 341 5.37 9.27 -2.26
N LYS A 342 6.63 9.09 -2.67
CA LYS A 342 7.07 8.03 -3.58
C LYS A 342 6.78 6.64 -3.02
N ALA A 343 7.10 6.39 -1.75
CA ALA A 343 6.82 5.09 -1.11
C ALA A 343 5.31 4.78 -1.07
N ILE A 344 4.47 5.79 -0.83
CA ILE A 344 3.00 5.65 -0.92
C ILE A 344 2.58 5.31 -2.35
N GLY A 345 3.11 6.03 -3.35
CA GLY A 345 2.84 5.76 -4.77
C GLY A 345 3.23 4.34 -5.20
N GLU A 346 4.41 3.87 -4.82
CA GLU A 346 4.88 2.51 -5.10
C GLU A 346 3.96 1.45 -4.46
N GLN A 347 3.53 1.66 -3.22
CA GLN A 347 2.60 0.75 -2.56
C GLN A 347 1.23 0.69 -3.25
N ILE A 348 0.74 1.84 -3.75
CA ILE A 348 -0.51 1.91 -4.51
C ILE A 348 -0.34 1.20 -5.86
N ILE A 349 0.66 1.54 -6.67
CA ILE A 349 0.81 0.91 -7.99
C ILE A 349 1.03 -0.59 -7.88
N ASN A 350 1.80 -1.06 -6.90
CA ASN A 350 2.01 -2.49 -6.68
C ASN A 350 0.69 -3.22 -6.36
N ALA A 351 -0.25 -2.57 -5.66
CA ALA A 351 -1.58 -3.14 -5.43
C ALA A 351 -2.43 -3.24 -6.72
N TYR A 352 -2.06 -2.52 -7.80
CA TYR A 352 -2.74 -2.54 -9.11
C TYR A 352 -1.88 -3.12 -10.25
N GLN A 353 -0.66 -3.57 -9.97
CA GLN A 353 0.12 -4.36 -10.90
C GLN A 353 -0.37 -5.79 -10.82
N GLU A 354 -1.29 -6.16 -11.73
CA GLU A 354 -1.64 -7.56 -11.98
C GLU A 354 -0.38 -8.31 -12.42
N LYS A 355 0.18 -9.13 -11.53
CA LYS A 355 1.17 -10.11 -11.96
C LYS A 355 0.38 -11.30 -12.50
N LYS A 356 0.43 -11.50 -13.81
CA LYS A 356 -0.25 -12.59 -14.51
C LYS A 356 0.69 -13.28 -15.48
N GLU A 357 0.51 -14.58 -15.62
CA GLU A 357 1.21 -15.41 -16.60
C GLU A 357 0.15 -16.02 -17.53
N VAL A 358 0.33 -15.86 -18.84
CA VAL A 358 -0.69 -16.21 -19.84
C VAL A 358 -0.03 -17.01 -20.96
N SER A 359 -0.69 -18.09 -21.37
CA SER A 359 -0.37 -18.87 -22.57
C SER A 359 -1.67 -19.19 -23.35
N GLU A 360 -1.57 -19.97 -24.42
CA GLU A 360 -2.74 -20.46 -25.16
C GLU A 360 -3.60 -21.44 -24.34
N THR A 361 -2.97 -22.16 -23.40
CA THR A 361 -3.61 -23.24 -22.64
C THR A 361 -3.91 -22.84 -21.19
N TYR A 362 -3.29 -21.79 -20.65
CA TYR A 362 -3.54 -21.37 -19.27
C TYR A 362 -3.49 -19.85 -19.05
N LYS A 363 -4.16 -19.39 -17.99
CA LYS A 363 -4.09 -18.01 -17.45
C LYS A 363 -3.94 -18.04 -15.93
N LEU A 364 -2.86 -17.49 -15.39
CA LEU A 364 -2.59 -17.46 -13.96
C LEU A 364 -2.54 -16.01 -13.49
N TYR A 365 -3.15 -15.73 -12.34
CA TYR A 365 -3.23 -14.39 -11.77
C TYR A 365 -2.75 -14.40 -10.31
N LEU A 366 -1.80 -13.53 -9.98
CA LEU A 366 -1.47 -13.17 -8.60
C LEU A 366 -2.47 -12.12 -8.15
N ASN A 367 -3.56 -12.54 -7.51
CA ASN A 367 -4.64 -11.68 -7.09
C ASN A 367 -5.42 -12.28 -5.92
N ASP A 368 -6.22 -11.45 -5.25
CA ASP A 368 -7.16 -11.92 -4.24
C ASP A 368 -8.42 -12.47 -4.93
N SER A 369 -8.66 -13.78 -4.84
CA SER A 369 -9.80 -14.43 -5.50
C SER A 369 -11.15 -13.85 -5.10
N VAL A 370 -11.32 -13.44 -3.83
CA VAL A 370 -12.59 -12.92 -3.32
C VAL A 370 -13.01 -11.63 -4.04
N SER A 371 -12.05 -10.76 -4.36
CA SER A 371 -12.29 -9.52 -5.10
C SER A 371 -12.16 -9.69 -6.61
N PHE A 372 -11.19 -10.48 -7.09
CA PHE A 372 -10.88 -10.66 -8.51
C PHE A 372 -12.01 -11.32 -9.32
N VAL A 373 -12.89 -12.09 -8.67
CA VAL A 373 -14.09 -12.65 -9.33
C VAL A 373 -14.93 -11.59 -10.06
N LYS A 374 -14.97 -10.35 -9.56
CA LYS A 374 -15.70 -9.25 -10.20
C LYS A 374 -15.13 -8.90 -11.57
N GLU A 375 -13.81 -8.97 -11.71
CA GLU A 375 -13.13 -8.74 -12.98
C GLU A 375 -13.43 -9.85 -13.97
N LEU A 376 -13.33 -11.12 -13.54
CA LEU A 376 -13.71 -12.28 -14.36
C LEU A 376 -15.17 -12.19 -14.86
N ILE A 377 -16.08 -11.75 -13.99
CA ILE A 377 -17.49 -11.52 -14.36
C ILE A 377 -17.61 -10.40 -15.41
N ASN A 378 -16.90 -9.28 -15.22
CA ASN A 378 -16.93 -8.14 -16.13
C ASN A 378 -16.34 -8.48 -17.51
N GLU A 379 -15.28 -9.29 -17.53
CA GLU A 379 -14.67 -9.85 -18.74
C GLU A 379 -15.51 -10.95 -19.39
N LYS A 380 -16.65 -11.31 -18.78
CA LYS A 380 -17.57 -12.37 -19.23
C LYS A 380 -16.87 -13.73 -19.36
N VAL A 381 -15.91 -14.00 -18.48
CA VAL A 381 -15.23 -15.30 -18.41
C VAL A 381 -16.25 -16.40 -18.11
N LYS A 382 -16.15 -17.50 -18.85
CA LYS A 382 -17.00 -18.69 -18.68
C LYS A 382 -16.18 -19.96 -18.68
N VAL A 383 -16.44 -20.83 -17.70
CA VAL A 383 -15.65 -22.04 -17.43
C VAL A 383 -16.55 -23.27 -17.37
N ASP A 384 -15.99 -24.43 -17.74
CA ASP A 384 -16.69 -25.71 -17.77
C ASP A 384 -16.68 -26.37 -16.39
N SER A 385 -15.61 -26.17 -15.62
CA SER A 385 -15.53 -26.67 -14.25
C SER A 385 -14.80 -25.71 -13.33
N ILE A 386 -15.24 -25.65 -12.07
CA ILE A 386 -14.50 -25.03 -10.97
C ILE A 386 -14.04 -26.16 -10.06
N ILE A 387 -12.73 -26.33 -9.88
CA ILE A 387 -12.16 -27.38 -9.02
C ILE A 387 -11.16 -26.71 -8.10
N THR A 388 -11.39 -26.75 -6.80
CA THR A 388 -10.65 -25.89 -5.87
C THR A 388 -10.61 -26.39 -4.43
N ASP A 389 -9.62 -25.90 -3.68
CA ASP A 389 -9.35 -26.20 -2.26
C ASP A 389 -9.20 -24.89 -1.47
N PRO A 390 -10.31 -24.28 -1.02
CA PRO A 390 -10.27 -22.99 -0.34
C PRO A 390 -9.70 -23.10 1.10
N PRO A 391 -9.27 -21.99 1.72
CA PRO A 391 -8.90 -21.97 3.14
C PRO A 391 -10.06 -22.35 4.09
N TYR A 392 -9.76 -22.94 5.25
CA TYR A 392 -10.76 -23.50 6.19
C TYR A 392 -10.69 -22.97 7.63
N ASN A 393 -9.83 -22.00 7.94
CA ASN A 393 -9.60 -21.51 9.31
C ASN A 393 -9.18 -22.58 10.31
N ILE A 394 -8.18 -23.38 9.94
CA ILE A 394 -7.69 -24.52 10.75
C ILE A 394 -6.36 -24.24 11.46
N SER A 395 -5.73 -23.11 11.19
CA SER A 395 -4.52 -22.64 11.88
C SER A 395 -4.82 -22.41 13.37
N LYS A 396 -4.00 -23.00 14.24
CA LYS A 396 -4.20 -22.97 15.69
C LYS A 396 -2.87 -22.80 16.41
N ASP A 397 -2.85 -21.87 17.36
CA ASP A 397 -1.77 -21.73 18.32
C ASP A 397 -1.57 -23.02 19.13
N ASN A 398 -0.33 -23.30 19.51
CA ASN A 398 -0.05 -24.49 20.30
C ASN A 398 -0.60 -24.30 21.73
N ASN A 399 -1.58 -25.13 22.11
CA ASN A 399 -2.17 -25.14 23.45
C ASN A 399 -1.60 -26.24 24.36
N PHE A 400 -0.52 -26.94 23.98
CA PHE A 400 0.13 -27.96 24.83
C PHE A 400 1.41 -27.44 25.47
N SER A 401 1.26 -26.81 26.64
CA SER A 401 2.37 -26.37 27.51
C SER A 401 3.04 -27.51 28.29
N THR A 402 2.48 -28.73 28.24
CA THR A 402 2.85 -29.86 29.10
C THR A 402 3.84 -30.86 28.48
N LEU A 403 4.44 -30.55 27.32
CA LEU A 403 5.46 -31.40 26.70
C LEU A 403 6.86 -30.87 27.03
N ALA A 404 7.78 -31.77 27.41
CA ALA A 404 9.18 -31.44 27.69
C ALA A 404 9.88 -30.72 26.52
N HIS A 405 9.39 -30.92 25.28
CA HIS A 405 9.79 -30.17 24.08
C HIS A 405 8.51 -29.64 23.42
N PRO A 406 8.19 -28.34 23.55
CA PRO A 406 6.99 -27.76 22.97
C PRO A 406 7.03 -27.88 21.45
N ARG A 407 6.06 -28.59 20.87
CA ARG A 407 5.87 -28.61 19.42
C ARG A 407 5.36 -27.24 18.97
N LYS A 408 5.81 -26.74 17.82
CA LYS A 408 5.20 -25.54 17.23
C LYS A 408 3.71 -25.79 16.95
N GLY A 409 2.89 -24.75 17.07
CA GLY A 409 1.48 -24.79 16.65
C GLY A 409 1.36 -25.12 15.17
N ILE A 410 0.15 -25.42 14.72
CA ILE A 410 -0.07 -25.64 13.28
C ILE A 410 -0.46 -24.29 12.68
N ASP A 411 0.51 -23.63 12.05
CA ASP A 411 0.31 -22.39 11.30
C ASP A 411 0.40 -22.72 9.79
N PHE A 412 -0.72 -22.61 9.08
CA PHE A 412 -0.77 -22.80 7.63
C PHE A 412 -0.49 -21.49 6.87
N GLY A 413 -0.39 -20.36 7.58
CA GLY A 413 -0.15 -19.02 7.07
C GLY A 413 -1.32 -18.07 7.36
N HIS A 414 -1.05 -16.75 7.30
CA HIS A 414 -2.04 -15.71 7.60
C HIS A 414 -3.30 -15.74 6.69
N TRP A 415 -3.24 -16.39 5.53
CA TRP A 415 -4.36 -16.54 4.60
C TRP A 415 -5.49 -17.44 5.14
N ASP A 416 -5.19 -18.26 6.17
CA ASP A 416 -6.15 -19.14 6.83
C ASP A 416 -6.79 -18.49 8.06
N ASN A 417 -6.55 -17.20 8.36
CA ASN A 417 -7.17 -16.53 9.50
C ASN A 417 -8.41 -15.72 9.07
N ASN A 418 -9.57 -15.97 9.70
CA ASN A 418 -10.84 -15.24 9.49
C ASN A 418 -11.40 -15.28 8.04
N PHE A 419 -11.07 -16.30 7.24
CA PHE A 419 -11.59 -16.49 5.90
C PHE A 419 -13.07 -16.93 5.90
N ASN A 420 -13.91 -16.31 5.05
CA ASN A 420 -15.30 -16.74 4.90
C ASN A 420 -15.39 -17.92 3.90
N VAL A 421 -15.33 -19.13 4.44
CA VAL A 421 -15.28 -20.41 3.69
C VAL A 421 -16.35 -20.53 2.59
N CYS A 422 -17.56 -19.98 2.79
CA CYS A 422 -18.66 -20.11 1.83
C CYS A 422 -19.02 -18.79 1.10
N GLY A 423 -18.38 -17.67 1.47
CA GLY A 423 -18.78 -16.32 1.00
C GLY A 423 -18.59 -16.13 -0.50
N TRP A 424 -17.52 -16.69 -1.06
CA TRP A 424 -17.10 -16.55 -2.46
C TRP A 424 -17.98 -17.35 -3.44
N ILE A 425 -18.64 -18.42 -2.98
CA ILE A 425 -19.37 -19.38 -3.84
C ILE A 425 -20.39 -18.67 -4.73
N LYS A 426 -21.16 -17.73 -4.18
CA LYS A 426 -22.23 -17.00 -4.89
C LYS A 426 -21.74 -16.29 -6.15
N ASP A 427 -20.53 -15.76 -6.12
CA ASP A 427 -19.99 -15.00 -7.24
C ASP A 427 -19.32 -15.91 -8.26
N TYR A 428 -18.62 -16.95 -7.81
CA TYR A 428 -17.94 -17.89 -8.69
C TYR A 428 -18.87 -18.80 -9.49
N VAL A 429 -20.01 -19.22 -8.92
CA VAL A 429 -21.00 -20.00 -9.69
C VAL A 429 -21.55 -19.24 -10.90
N LYS A 430 -21.50 -17.90 -10.90
CA LYS A 430 -21.89 -17.08 -12.07
C LYS A 430 -20.94 -17.26 -13.26
N LEU A 431 -19.72 -17.75 -13.03
CA LEU A 431 -18.73 -18.02 -14.08
C LEU A 431 -18.95 -19.38 -14.76
N LEU A 432 -19.76 -20.27 -14.18
CA LEU A 432 -20.04 -21.56 -14.79
C LEU A 432 -20.82 -21.38 -16.11
N LYS A 433 -20.47 -22.20 -17.11
CA LYS A 433 -21.28 -22.43 -18.31
C LYS A 433 -22.56 -23.18 -17.93
N PRO A 434 -23.60 -23.21 -18.81
CA PRO A 434 -24.85 -23.90 -18.51
C PRO A 434 -24.70 -25.36 -18.06
N ASN A 435 -23.78 -26.11 -18.67
CA ASN A 435 -23.47 -27.51 -18.31
C ASN A 435 -22.30 -27.66 -17.32
N GLY A 436 -21.91 -26.57 -16.66
CA GLY A 436 -20.73 -26.54 -15.81
C GLY A 436 -20.90 -27.28 -14.48
N SER A 437 -19.76 -27.68 -13.92
CA SER A 437 -19.65 -28.37 -12.63
C SER A 437 -18.77 -27.61 -11.64
N ILE A 438 -18.94 -27.87 -10.35
CA ILE A 438 -18.10 -27.33 -9.29
C ILE A 438 -17.72 -28.43 -8.29
N ILE A 439 -16.44 -28.51 -7.93
CA ILE A 439 -15.89 -29.42 -6.94
C ILE A 439 -15.11 -28.57 -5.93
N ILE A 440 -15.56 -28.60 -4.68
CA ILE A 440 -14.96 -27.80 -3.60
C ILE A 440 -14.45 -28.78 -2.54
N PHE A 441 -13.13 -28.89 -2.38
CA PHE A 441 -12.56 -29.60 -1.25
C PHE A 441 -13.01 -28.92 0.06
N CYS A 442 -13.11 -29.69 1.13
CA CYS A 442 -13.46 -29.17 2.44
C CYS A 442 -13.07 -30.07 3.61
N SER A 443 -12.94 -29.44 4.78
CA SER A 443 -13.05 -30.16 6.04
C SER A 443 -14.47 -30.69 6.22
N TYR A 444 -14.59 -31.85 6.87
CA TYR A 444 -15.89 -32.47 7.19
C TYR A 444 -16.83 -31.55 7.98
N LEU A 445 -16.27 -30.57 8.70
CA LEU A 445 -17.04 -29.57 9.45
C LEU A 445 -17.84 -28.61 8.55
N TYR A 446 -17.41 -28.41 7.29
CA TYR A 446 -18.01 -27.43 6.39
C TYR A 446 -18.89 -28.04 5.29
N ILE A 447 -19.01 -29.38 5.21
CA ILE A 447 -19.76 -30.07 4.15
C ILE A 447 -21.19 -29.55 4.04
N SER A 448 -21.95 -29.53 5.14
CA SER A 448 -23.36 -29.10 5.13
C SER A 448 -23.51 -27.63 4.72
N PHE A 449 -22.64 -26.75 5.22
CA PHE A 449 -22.64 -25.32 4.89
C PHE A 449 -22.35 -25.06 3.41
N ILE A 450 -21.41 -25.80 2.82
CA ILE A 450 -21.10 -25.70 1.40
C ILE A 450 -22.27 -26.22 0.56
N ILE A 451 -22.86 -27.36 0.94
CA ILE A 451 -24.03 -27.93 0.25
C ILE A 451 -25.20 -26.95 0.24
N GLU A 452 -25.52 -26.36 1.40
CA GLU A 452 -26.59 -25.38 1.53
C GLU A 452 -26.31 -24.16 0.65
N LYS A 453 -25.07 -23.65 0.67
CA LYS A 453 -24.68 -22.50 -0.14
C LYS A 453 -24.77 -22.77 -1.64
N LEU A 454 -24.35 -23.95 -2.10
CA LEU A 454 -24.47 -24.37 -3.50
C LEU A 454 -25.94 -24.44 -3.93
N LYS A 455 -26.79 -25.11 -3.14
CA LYS A 455 -28.24 -25.22 -3.41
C LYS A 455 -28.93 -23.85 -3.49
N ASN A 456 -28.59 -22.95 -2.58
CA ASN A 456 -29.11 -21.58 -2.57
C ASN A 456 -28.66 -20.73 -3.78
N ASN A 457 -27.70 -21.21 -4.57
CA ASN A 457 -27.25 -20.56 -5.81
C ASN A 457 -27.49 -21.44 -7.05
N ASN A 458 -28.56 -22.25 -7.05
CA ASN A 458 -29.01 -23.06 -8.19
C ASN A 458 -28.03 -24.17 -8.65
N ILE A 459 -27.13 -24.59 -7.76
CA ILE A 459 -26.29 -25.77 -7.98
C ILE A 459 -26.94 -26.97 -7.31
N ASP A 460 -27.17 -28.02 -8.08
CA ASP A 460 -27.61 -29.31 -7.57
C ASP A 460 -26.39 -30.14 -7.16
N VAL A 461 -26.32 -30.49 -5.87
CA VAL A 461 -25.22 -31.27 -5.31
C VAL A 461 -25.47 -32.75 -5.61
N LYS A 462 -24.50 -33.40 -6.25
CA LYS A 462 -24.60 -34.81 -6.64
C LYS A 462 -24.04 -35.73 -5.58
N ASP A 463 -22.75 -35.58 -5.28
CA ASP A 463 -22.05 -36.51 -4.39
C ASP A 463 -20.99 -35.81 -3.54
N ILE A 464 -20.60 -36.48 -2.46
CA ILE A 464 -19.42 -36.15 -1.66
C ILE A 464 -18.29 -37.08 -2.12
N LEU A 465 -17.18 -36.48 -2.53
CA LEU A 465 -15.95 -37.18 -2.86
C LEU A 465 -15.10 -37.33 -1.61
N ILE A 466 -14.42 -38.47 -1.48
CA ILE A 466 -13.54 -38.79 -0.35
C ILE A 466 -12.15 -39.08 -0.89
N TRP A 467 -11.18 -38.25 -0.54
CA TRP A 467 -9.77 -38.59 -0.71
C TRP A 467 -9.27 -39.31 0.53
N LYS A 468 -8.96 -40.59 0.39
CA LYS A 468 -8.38 -41.42 1.44
C LYS A 468 -6.88 -41.56 1.20
N LYS A 469 -6.10 -41.05 2.16
CA LYS A 469 -4.64 -40.97 2.09
C LYS A 469 -4.04 -42.32 2.43
N THR A 470 -3.22 -42.88 1.55
CA THR A 470 -2.57 -44.19 1.79
C THR A 470 -1.43 -44.11 2.82
N ASN A 471 -0.89 -42.93 3.07
CA ASN A 471 0.19 -42.66 4.03
C ASN A 471 -0.13 -41.42 4.90
N PRO A 472 -1.17 -41.48 5.76
CA PRO A 472 -1.59 -40.34 6.57
C PRO A 472 -0.50 -39.92 7.57
N MET A 473 -0.53 -38.64 7.98
CA MET A 473 0.46 -38.10 8.92
C MET A 473 0.38 -38.86 10.27
N PRO A 474 1.51 -39.30 10.85
CA PRO A 474 1.52 -40.02 12.12
C PRO A 474 0.91 -39.19 13.25
N ARG A 475 -0.01 -39.80 14.01
CA ARG A 475 -0.57 -39.22 15.24
C ARG A 475 -0.33 -40.15 16.42
N ASN A 476 -0.52 -39.64 17.64
CA ASN A 476 -0.54 -40.48 18.82
C ASN A 476 -1.81 -41.37 18.79
N THR A 477 -1.66 -42.56 18.23
CA THR A 477 -2.73 -43.54 18.01
C THR A 477 -3.35 -44.04 19.32
N ASN A 478 -2.64 -43.93 20.45
CA ASN A 478 -3.16 -44.30 21.76
C ASN A 478 -4.18 -43.30 22.32
N ARG A 479 -4.35 -42.13 21.70
CA ARG A 479 -5.26 -41.07 22.19
C ARG A 479 -6.28 -40.57 21.17
N ARG A 480 -6.07 -40.81 19.87
CA ARG A 480 -6.93 -40.32 18.79
C ARG A 480 -6.89 -41.24 17.58
N TYR A 481 -7.99 -41.27 16.84
CA TYR A 481 -8.02 -41.86 15.49
C TYR A 481 -7.05 -41.14 14.55
N VAL A 482 -6.42 -41.91 13.66
CA VAL A 482 -5.71 -41.37 12.50
C VAL A 482 -6.75 -40.85 11.52
N GLN A 483 -6.69 -39.57 11.20
CA GLN A 483 -7.56 -38.96 10.20
C GLN A 483 -6.81 -38.99 8.88
N ASP A 484 -7.22 -39.90 8.00
CA ASP A 484 -6.63 -40.14 6.68
C ASP A 484 -7.54 -39.67 5.53
N MET A 485 -8.75 -39.18 5.85
CA MET A 485 -9.72 -38.73 4.86
C MET A 485 -9.76 -37.21 4.74
N GLU A 486 -10.03 -36.76 3.52
CA GLU A 486 -10.38 -35.40 3.16
C GLU A 486 -11.57 -35.43 2.19
N PHE A 487 -12.42 -34.42 2.21
CA PHE A 487 -13.70 -34.44 1.52
C PHE A 487 -13.73 -33.39 0.41
N ALA A 488 -14.57 -33.61 -0.59
CA ALA A 488 -14.98 -32.57 -1.53
C ALA A 488 -16.46 -32.69 -1.85
N VAL A 489 -17.12 -31.57 -2.10
CA VAL A 489 -18.52 -31.51 -2.51
C VAL A 489 -18.57 -31.29 -4.01
N TRP A 490 -19.23 -32.20 -4.75
CA TRP A 490 -19.46 -32.07 -6.18
C TRP A 490 -20.89 -31.60 -6.47
N GLY A 491 -21.02 -30.53 -7.24
CA GLY A 491 -22.28 -30.00 -7.71
C GLY A 491 -22.26 -29.62 -9.19
N VAL A 492 -23.45 -29.50 -9.77
CA VAL A 492 -23.66 -29.14 -11.18
C VAL A 492 -24.83 -28.16 -11.27
N ASN A 493 -24.94 -27.37 -12.34
CA ASN A 493 -26.16 -26.56 -12.50
C ASN A 493 -27.40 -27.45 -12.53
N LYS A 494 -28.50 -27.01 -11.88
CA LYS A 494 -29.72 -27.80 -11.66
C LYS A 494 -30.35 -28.43 -12.93
N THR A 495 -30.07 -27.87 -14.11
CA THR A 495 -30.59 -28.35 -15.41
C THR A 495 -29.47 -28.78 -16.37
N ALA A 496 -28.24 -28.92 -15.90
CA ALA A 496 -27.09 -29.28 -16.72
C ALA A 496 -27.17 -30.72 -17.24
N LYS A 497 -26.68 -30.93 -18.46
CA LYS A 497 -26.11 -32.22 -18.87
C LYS A 497 -24.65 -32.23 -18.42
N TRP A 498 -24.38 -32.79 -17.24
CA TRP A 498 -23.04 -32.80 -16.66
C TRP A 498 -22.16 -33.92 -17.21
N VAL A 499 -20.84 -33.75 -17.08
CA VAL A 499 -19.85 -34.74 -17.47
C VAL A 499 -19.61 -35.74 -16.33
N PHE A 500 -19.66 -37.03 -16.65
CA PHE A 500 -19.30 -38.11 -15.73
C PHE A 500 -18.72 -39.29 -16.51
N ASN A 501 -17.42 -39.23 -16.75
CA ASN A 501 -16.65 -40.19 -17.55
C ASN A 501 -16.28 -41.42 -16.71
N LYS A 502 -17.30 -42.19 -16.30
CA LYS A 502 -17.12 -43.43 -15.56
C LYS A 502 -16.31 -44.44 -16.40
N PRO A 503 -15.27 -45.07 -15.83
CA PRO A 503 -14.59 -46.18 -16.49
C PRO A 503 -15.58 -47.28 -16.91
N THR A 504 -15.39 -47.83 -18.11
CA THR A 504 -16.31 -48.83 -18.71
C THR A 504 -16.24 -50.18 -18.00
N ASP A 505 -15.10 -50.50 -17.40
CA ASP A 505 -14.81 -51.71 -16.63
C ASP A 505 -15.44 -51.70 -15.22
N LYS A 506 -15.90 -50.55 -14.72
CA LYS A 506 -16.50 -50.42 -13.38
C LYS A 506 -18.02 -50.32 -13.47
N PRO A 507 -18.81 -51.32 -13.02
CA PRO A 507 -20.26 -51.22 -13.01
C PRO A 507 -20.75 -50.08 -12.10
N TYR A 508 -20.11 -49.92 -10.93
CA TYR A 508 -20.37 -48.83 -9.99
C TYR A 508 -19.05 -48.16 -9.62
N LEU A 509 -18.92 -46.86 -9.91
CA LEU A 509 -17.78 -46.07 -9.46
C LEU A 509 -18.12 -45.44 -8.10
N ARG A 510 -17.35 -45.80 -7.08
CA ARG A 510 -17.44 -45.19 -5.75
C ARG A 510 -16.76 -43.83 -5.75
N SER A 511 -17.22 -42.90 -4.92
CA SER A 511 -16.66 -41.55 -4.78
C SER A 511 -15.37 -41.51 -3.93
N ILE A 512 -14.65 -42.62 -3.80
CA ILE A 512 -13.44 -42.75 -2.99
C ILE A 512 -12.23 -42.76 -3.92
N PHE A 513 -11.31 -41.84 -3.67
CA PHE A 513 -10.03 -41.72 -4.35
C PHE A 513 -8.92 -42.10 -3.35
N GLU A 514 -8.18 -43.17 -3.62
CA GLU A 514 -7.10 -43.63 -2.75
C GLU A 514 -5.74 -43.28 -3.36
N THR A 515 -5.06 -42.27 -2.81
CA THR A 515 -3.71 -41.87 -3.24
C THR A 515 -2.86 -41.43 -2.06
N SER A 516 -1.54 -41.37 -2.21
CA SER A 516 -0.65 -40.90 -1.15
C SER A 516 -0.69 -39.38 -0.98
N LEU A 517 -0.33 -38.90 0.20
CA LEU A 517 0.16 -37.55 0.42
C LEU A 517 1.38 -37.28 -0.49
N VAL A 518 1.52 -36.02 -0.87
CA VAL A 518 2.61 -35.56 -1.72
C VAL A 518 3.96 -35.77 -1.04
N SER A 519 4.87 -36.43 -1.74
CA SER A 519 6.22 -36.72 -1.26
C SER A 519 7.22 -36.75 -2.42
N GLY A 520 8.52 -36.82 -2.09
CA GLY A 520 9.58 -36.91 -3.10
C GLY A 520 9.61 -35.71 -4.06
N LYS A 521 9.82 -35.99 -5.35
CA LYS A 521 9.98 -34.98 -6.42
C LYS A 521 8.74 -34.12 -6.68
N GLU A 522 7.55 -34.57 -6.26
CA GLU A 522 6.30 -33.81 -6.42
C GLU A 522 6.14 -32.73 -5.34
N LYS A 523 6.77 -32.91 -4.18
CA LYS A 523 6.55 -32.06 -3.01
C LYS A 523 7.18 -30.69 -3.21
N THR A 524 6.35 -29.66 -3.06
CA THR A 524 6.78 -28.25 -3.03
C THR A 524 6.87 -27.75 -1.58
N GLY A 525 7.18 -26.46 -1.41
CA GLY A 525 7.10 -25.77 -0.12
C GLY A 525 5.67 -25.53 0.39
N HIS A 526 4.64 -25.78 -0.42
CA HIS A 526 3.26 -25.49 -0.05
C HIS A 526 2.72 -26.51 0.98
N PRO A 527 2.14 -26.07 2.11
CA PRO A 527 1.82 -26.95 3.24
C PRO A 527 0.64 -27.90 2.96
N THR A 528 -0.31 -27.49 2.12
CA THR A 528 -1.55 -28.24 1.83
C THR A 528 -1.63 -28.67 0.36
N GLN A 529 -0.50 -28.95 -0.28
CA GLN A 529 -0.48 -29.37 -1.69
C GLN A 529 -1.31 -30.65 -1.93
N LYS A 530 -2.23 -30.60 -2.90
CA LYS A 530 -2.96 -31.77 -3.39
C LYS A 530 -2.11 -32.64 -4.31
N SER A 531 -2.29 -33.96 -4.20
CA SER A 531 -1.62 -34.96 -5.04
C SER A 531 -2.02 -34.83 -6.51
N LEU A 532 -1.05 -34.88 -7.41
CA LEU A 532 -1.31 -34.86 -8.85
C LEU A 532 -2.17 -36.05 -9.28
N ALA A 533 -1.92 -37.25 -8.74
CA ALA A 533 -2.71 -38.43 -9.08
C ALA A 533 -4.20 -38.23 -8.73
N LEU A 534 -4.48 -37.68 -7.54
CA LEU A 534 -5.85 -37.34 -7.13
C LEU A 534 -6.51 -36.36 -8.10
N MET A 535 -5.82 -35.27 -8.43
CA MET A 535 -6.37 -34.23 -9.30
C MET A 535 -6.57 -34.74 -10.73
N GLU A 536 -5.66 -35.57 -11.26
CA GLU A 536 -5.81 -36.19 -12.57
C GLU A 536 -7.04 -37.10 -12.65
N ASP A 537 -7.28 -37.93 -11.62
CA ASP A 537 -8.45 -38.81 -11.59
C ASP A 537 -9.78 -38.03 -11.54
N ILE A 538 -9.84 -37.01 -10.67
CA ILE A 538 -11.02 -36.12 -10.57
C ILE A 538 -11.27 -35.42 -11.91
N ILE A 539 -10.24 -34.84 -12.52
CA ILE A 539 -10.36 -34.11 -13.78
C ILE A 539 -10.82 -35.03 -14.91
N LYS A 540 -10.26 -36.24 -15.01
CA LYS A 540 -10.66 -37.22 -16.05
C LYS A 540 -12.13 -37.60 -15.94
N ILE A 541 -12.64 -37.81 -14.72
CA ILE A 541 -14.02 -38.22 -14.48
C ILE A 541 -15.00 -37.07 -14.73
N HIS A 542 -14.68 -35.85 -14.28
CA HIS A 542 -15.66 -34.76 -14.20
C HIS A 542 -15.54 -33.70 -15.32
N THR A 543 -14.60 -33.86 -16.26
CA THR A 543 -14.38 -32.91 -17.37
C THR A 543 -13.98 -33.64 -18.67
N ASN A 544 -14.12 -32.97 -19.81
CA ASN A 544 -13.69 -33.43 -21.13
C ASN A 544 -12.41 -32.74 -21.61
N SER A 545 -11.76 -33.30 -22.62
CA SER A 545 -10.64 -32.64 -23.29
C SER A 545 -11.08 -31.29 -23.87
N GLY A 546 -10.27 -30.25 -23.71
CA GLY A 546 -10.57 -28.88 -24.15
C GLY A 546 -11.39 -28.04 -23.18
N ASP A 547 -11.97 -28.64 -22.13
CA ASP A 547 -12.70 -27.91 -21.09
C ASP A 547 -11.79 -26.90 -20.38
N ILE A 548 -12.37 -25.78 -19.96
CA ILE A 548 -11.70 -24.75 -19.17
C ILE A 548 -11.99 -25.01 -17.69
N ILE A 549 -10.94 -25.31 -16.93
CA ILE A 549 -10.99 -25.53 -15.47
C ILE A 549 -10.51 -24.27 -14.77
N LEU A 550 -11.27 -23.81 -13.77
CA LEU A 550 -10.91 -22.68 -12.91
C LEU A 550 -10.63 -23.15 -11.48
N ASP A 551 -9.49 -22.74 -10.95
CA ASP A 551 -9.15 -22.89 -9.54
C ASP A 551 -8.93 -21.51 -8.90
N PRO A 552 -9.92 -20.96 -8.16
CA PRO A 552 -9.78 -19.69 -7.46
C PRO A 552 -8.74 -19.69 -6.33
N PHE A 553 -8.29 -20.86 -5.86
CA PHE A 553 -7.36 -20.98 -4.74
C PHE A 553 -6.26 -21.98 -5.12
N MET A 554 -5.56 -21.70 -6.23
CA MET A 554 -4.74 -22.71 -6.90
C MET A 554 -3.54 -23.21 -6.08
N GLY A 555 -3.10 -22.44 -5.07
CA GLY A 555 -1.96 -22.78 -4.23
C GLY A 555 -0.71 -23.02 -5.07
N SER A 556 -0.10 -24.20 -4.90
CA SER A 556 1.05 -24.64 -5.70
C SER A 556 0.73 -25.07 -7.15
N GLY A 557 -0.53 -25.00 -7.59
CA GLY A 557 -0.92 -25.25 -8.98
C GLY A 557 -1.17 -26.71 -9.37
N SER A 558 -1.38 -27.63 -8.41
CA SER A 558 -1.61 -29.06 -8.73
C SER A 558 -2.81 -29.30 -9.65
N THR A 559 -3.92 -28.57 -9.46
CA THR A 559 -5.10 -28.61 -10.35
C THR A 559 -4.72 -28.24 -11.78
N GLY A 560 -3.94 -27.16 -11.95
CA GLY A 560 -3.50 -26.68 -13.25
C GLY A 560 -2.58 -27.66 -13.97
N VAL A 561 -1.59 -28.20 -13.26
CA VAL A 561 -0.70 -29.25 -13.80
C VAL A 561 -1.51 -30.46 -14.28
N ALA A 562 -2.46 -30.93 -13.47
CA ALA A 562 -3.30 -32.07 -13.83
C ALA A 562 -4.24 -31.75 -15.01
N ALA A 563 -4.78 -30.53 -15.08
CA ALA A 563 -5.60 -30.06 -16.19
C ALA A 563 -4.82 -30.08 -17.51
N LEU A 564 -3.64 -29.46 -17.54
CA LEU A 564 -2.83 -29.36 -18.77
C LEU A 564 -2.35 -30.72 -19.28
N LYS A 565 -1.86 -31.60 -18.38
CA LYS A 565 -1.48 -32.97 -18.74
C LYS A 565 -2.60 -33.77 -19.39
N ASN A 566 -3.84 -33.42 -19.06
CA ASN A 566 -5.02 -34.06 -19.59
C ASN A 566 -5.63 -33.25 -20.75
N ASN A 567 -4.92 -32.32 -21.39
CA ASN A 567 -5.43 -31.53 -22.50
C ASN A 567 -6.67 -30.67 -22.16
N ARG A 568 -6.76 -30.18 -20.92
CA ARG A 568 -7.74 -29.16 -20.51
C ARG A 568 -7.04 -27.79 -20.49
N LYS A 569 -7.83 -26.72 -20.59
CA LYS A 569 -7.34 -25.35 -20.36
C LYS A 569 -7.50 -24.99 -18.88
N PHE A 570 -6.64 -24.10 -18.38
CA PHE A 570 -6.63 -23.77 -16.96
C PHE A 570 -6.67 -22.26 -16.67
N ILE A 571 -7.44 -21.87 -15.67
CA ILE A 571 -7.42 -20.54 -15.09
C ILE A 571 -7.14 -20.68 -13.60
N GLY A 572 -6.08 -20.05 -13.10
CA GLY A 572 -5.66 -20.14 -11.71
C GLY A 572 -5.52 -18.76 -11.06
N VAL A 573 -5.95 -18.64 -9.80
CA VAL A 573 -5.76 -17.42 -9.00
C VAL A 573 -5.05 -17.82 -7.71
N GLU A 574 -4.01 -17.06 -7.35
CA GLU A 574 -3.28 -17.22 -6.10
C GLU A 574 -2.99 -15.85 -5.49
N VAL A 575 -3.10 -15.72 -4.18
CA VAL A 575 -2.88 -14.45 -3.47
C VAL A 575 -1.44 -14.30 -2.97
N ASN A 576 -0.76 -15.42 -2.70
CA ASN A 576 0.61 -15.46 -2.22
C ASN A 576 1.61 -15.42 -3.39
N PRO A 577 2.50 -14.42 -3.46
CA PRO A 577 3.49 -14.31 -4.54
C PRO A 577 4.44 -15.51 -4.67
N GLU A 578 4.83 -16.14 -3.55
CA GLU A 578 5.74 -17.29 -3.56
C GLU A 578 5.05 -18.54 -4.14
N TYR A 579 3.81 -18.81 -3.70
CA TYR A 579 3.04 -19.94 -4.22
C TYR A 579 2.63 -19.74 -5.67
N PHE A 580 2.37 -18.49 -6.07
CA PHE A 580 2.14 -18.13 -7.47
C PHE A 580 3.35 -18.49 -8.34
N GLU A 581 4.58 -18.16 -7.92
CA GLU A 581 5.79 -18.54 -8.68
C GLU A 581 5.98 -20.05 -8.77
N ILE A 582 5.74 -20.78 -7.67
CA ILE A 582 5.77 -22.25 -7.67
C ILE A 582 4.77 -22.81 -8.68
N ALA A 583 3.53 -22.30 -8.69
CA ALA A 583 2.50 -22.73 -9.62
C ALA A 583 2.90 -22.44 -11.07
N VAL A 584 3.42 -21.24 -11.36
CA VAL A 584 3.92 -20.84 -12.70
C VAL A 584 5.01 -21.80 -13.17
N SER A 585 6.02 -22.09 -12.35
CA SER A 585 7.12 -23.00 -12.70
C SER A 585 6.59 -24.39 -13.05
N ARG A 586 5.75 -24.96 -12.18
CA ARG A 586 5.21 -26.32 -12.37
C ARG A 586 4.33 -26.45 -13.62
N ILE A 587 3.56 -25.41 -13.93
CA ILE A 587 2.65 -25.38 -15.07
C ILE A 587 3.42 -25.20 -16.39
N LYS A 588 4.53 -24.43 -16.38
CA LYS A 588 5.40 -24.27 -17.57
C LYS A 588 6.15 -25.54 -17.97
N GLU A 589 6.45 -26.41 -17.02
CA GLU A 589 7.17 -27.68 -17.25
C GLU A 589 6.30 -28.81 -17.84
N LYS A 590 5.11 -28.53 -18.39
CA LYS A 590 4.10 -29.53 -18.72
C LYS A 590 3.63 -29.52 -20.17
#